data_AF-A0A2A3XUS4-F1
#
_entry.id   AF-A0A2A3XUS4-F1
#
_cell.length_a   1.000
_cell.length_b   1.000
_cell.length_c   1.000
_cell.angle_alpha   90.00
_cell.angle_beta   90.00
_cell.angle_gamma   90.00
#
_symmetry.space_group_name_H-M   'P 1'
#
loop_
_entity.id
_entity.type
_entity.pdbx_description
1 polymer ?
#
loop_
_entity_poly.entity_id
_entity_poly.type
_entity_poly.pdbx_seq_one_letter_code
_entity_poly.pdbx_strand_id
1 'polypeptide(L)'
;MDPRPDENPTDHVKRLLHEAFDTQIPNFASYNLVAGTGIAGSGGLKVIGYRRQPAELVLAPVSSADLRASEAAITINNTNVNQLALLNDGGYEVATSTGRVFRFSIPSHPSIDIHIDDAVTLGALIDQEVDARDFADFMDHFMNTIEGTESFV
;
A
#
# COMPACT_ATOMS: atom_id res chain seq x y z
N MET A 1 -7.21 -0.74 28.75
CA MET A 1 -7.31 0.57 28.08
C MET A 1 -8.74 0.69 27.60
N ASP A 2 -9.40 1.78 27.98
CA ASP A 2 -10.79 2.09 27.67
C ASP A 2 -10.91 2.44 26.17
N PRO A 3 -11.79 1.78 25.38
CA PRO A 3 -12.04 2.20 24.01
C PRO A 3 -12.79 3.53 24.07
N ARG A 4 -12.20 4.61 23.54
CA ARG A 4 -12.84 5.91 23.50
C ARG A 4 -14.17 5.77 22.74
N PRO A 5 -15.31 6.15 23.32
CA PRO A 5 -16.66 5.84 22.79
C PRO A 5 -17.05 6.57 21.49
N ASP A 6 -16.13 7.28 20.84
CA ASP A 6 -16.35 8.08 19.62
C ASP A 6 -15.33 7.79 18.50
N GLU A 7 -14.46 6.78 18.64
CA GLU A 7 -13.53 6.41 17.57
C GLU A 7 -14.32 5.68 16.47
N ASN A 8 -14.51 6.35 15.33
CA ASN A 8 -15.11 5.73 14.16
C ASN A 8 -14.32 4.45 13.82
N PRO A 9 -14.99 3.31 13.52
CA PRO A 9 -14.31 2.05 13.23
C PRO A 9 -13.30 2.19 12.08
N THR A 10 -13.57 3.09 11.13
CA THR A 10 -12.64 3.51 10.08
C THR A 10 -11.35 4.16 10.61
N ASP A 11 -11.44 5.05 11.60
CA ASP A 11 -10.28 5.70 12.20
C ASP A 11 -9.42 4.70 12.99
N HIS A 12 -10.08 3.79 13.71
CA HIS A 12 -9.43 2.67 14.39
C HIS A 12 -8.61 1.81 13.41
N VAL A 13 -9.21 1.41 12.30
CA VAL A 13 -8.53 0.61 11.26
C VAL A 13 -7.40 1.39 10.60
N LYS A 14 -7.61 2.67 10.26
CA LYS A 14 -6.55 3.53 9.71
C LYS A 14 -5.34 3.59 10.65
N ARG A 15 -5.57 3.79 11.95
CA ARG A 15 -4.51 3.81 12.96
C ARG A 15 -3.78 2.48 13.04
N LEU A 16 -4.48 1.35 13.08
CA LEU A 16 -3.86 0.03 13.11
C LEU A 16 -3.00 -0.26 11.87
N LEU A 17 -3.48 0.11 10.67
CA LEU A 17 -2.69 -0.02 9.43
C LEU A 17 -1.42 0.83 9.48
N HIS A 18 -1.53 2.04 10.03
CA HIS A 18 -0.42 2.97 10.20
C HIS A 18 0.61 2.41 11.19
N GLU A 19 0.17 1.86 12.33
CA GLU A 19 1.04 1.18 13.31
C GLU A 19 1.71 -0.05 12.69
N ALA A 20 0.99 -0.87 11.92
CA ALA A 20 1.54 -2.03 11.24
C ALA A 20 2.62 -1.67 10.21
N PHE A 21 2.48 -0.53 9.56
CA PHE A 21 3.49 0.01 8.66
C PHE A 21 4.71 0.56 9.43
N ASP A 22 4.48 1.34 10.48
CA ASP A 22 5.54 1.88 11.35
C ASP A 22 6.44 0.79 11.91
N THR A 23 5.87 -0.33 12.36
CA THR A 23 6.66 -1.45 12.88
C THR A 23 7.61 -2.08 11.85
N GLN A 24 7.33 -1.92 10.56
CA GLN A 24 8.14 -2.49 9.47
C GLN A 24 9.15 -1.47 8.91
N ILE A 25 8.80 -0.19 8.88
CA ILE A 25 9.60 0.87 8.25
C ILE A 25 9.91 1.96 9.28
N PRO A 26 11.09 1.93 9.92
CA PRO A 26 11.50 2.99 10.82
C PRO A 26 11.66 4.31 10.05
N ASN A 27 11.05 5.40 10.54
CA ASN A 27 11.03 6.75 9.94
C ASN A 27 10.11 6.93 8.72
N PHE A 28 8.96 6.27 8.72
CA PHE A 28 7.97 6.39 7.65
C PHE A 28 7.16 7.71 7.63
N ALA A 29 7.41 8.66 8.53
CA ALA A 29 6.65 9.92 8.64
C ALA A 29 6.68 10.82 7.38
N SER A 30 7.52 10.49 6.39
CA SER A 30 7.61 11.20 5.11
C SER A 30 6.84 10.52 3.96
N TYR A 31 6.15 9.42 4.22
CA TYR A 31 5.44 8.65 3.22
C TYR A 31 3.94 8.90 3.30
N ASN A 32 3.31 9.07 2.15
CA ASN A 32 1.86 8.96 2.01
C ASN A 32 1.50 7.46 2.05
N LEU A 33 0.41 7.12 2.73
CA LEU A 33 -0.02 5.73 2.89
C LEU A 33 -1.37 5.51 2.21
N VAL A 34 -1.48 4.43 1.43
CA VAL A 34 -2.75 3.95 0.87
C VAL A 34 -2.92 2.47 1.14
N ALA A 35 -4.16 2.05 1.39
CA ALA A 35 -4.51 0.64 1.46
C ALA A 35 -4.74 0.11 0.05
N GLY A 36 -4.16 -1.06 -0.25
CA GLY A 36 -4.37 -1.74 -1.52
C GLY A 36 -4.61 -3.22 -1.33
N THR A 37 -5.11 -3.84 -2.39
CA THR A 37 -5.38 -5.28 -2.43
C THR A 37 -4.44 -5.92 -3.44
N GLY A 38 -3.76 -6.99 -3.02
CA GLY A 38 -2.87 -7.76 -3.88
C GLY A 38 -3.64 -8.78 -4.68
N ILE A 39 -3.28 -8.89 -5.95
CA ILE A 39 -3.83 -9.87 -6.88
C ILE A 39 -2.84 -11.02 -7.08
N ALA A 40 -1.53 -10.72 -7.14
CA ALA A 40 -0.46 -11.72 -7.31
C ALA A 40 0.88 -11.25 -6.69
N GLY A 41 1.71 -12.21 -6.26
CA GLY A 41 3.04 -11.95 -5.65
C GLY A 41 3.01 -11.80 -4.12
N SER A 42 1.96 -11.16 -3.59
CA SER A 42 1.54 -11.13 -2.18
C SER A 42 0.03 -10.86 -2.15
N GLY A 43 -0.79 -11.91 -2.16
CA GLY A 43 -2.25 -11.80 -2.15
C GLY A 43 -2.76 -11.15 -0.86
N GLY A 44 -3.92 -10.49 -0.91
CA GLY A 44 -4.57 -9.93 0.28
C GLY A 44 -4.26 -8.46 0.56
N LEU A 45 -4.63 -8.00 1.76
CA LEU A 45 -4.51 -6.61 2.19
C LEU A 45 -3.03 -6.19 2.30
N LYS A 46 -2.73 -4.97 1.88
CA LYS A 46 -1.39 -4.39 2.04
C LYS A 46 -1.50 -2.89 2.22
N VAL A 47 -0.56 -2.35 2.97
CA VAL A 47 -0.35 -0.91 3.08
C VAL A 47 0.77 -0.55 2.12
N ILE A 48 0.50 0.41 1.25
CA ILE A 48 1.47 0.93 0.29
C ILE A 48 1.88 2.31 0.79
N GLY A 49 3.15 2.44 1.13
CA GLY A 49 3.78 3.74 1.39
C GLY A 49 4.42 4.27 0.12
N TYR A 50 4.30 5.55 -0.16
CA TYR A 50 4.98 6.18 -1.29
C TYR A 50 5.45 7.59 -0.95
N ARG A 51 6.54 8.01 -1.60
CA ARG A 51 7.07 9.38 -1.50
C ARG A 51 7.58 9.83 -2.86
N ARG A 52 7.47 11.13 -3.13
CA ARG A 52 7.89 11.75 -4.39
C ARG A 52 9.39 12.09 -4.44
N GLN A 53 10.02 12.36 -3.30
CA GLN A 53 11.41 12.83 -3.25
C GLN A 53 12.19 12.24 -2.05
N PRO A 54 13.13 11.29 -2.29
CA PRO A 54 13.35 10.57 -3.56
C PRO A 54 12.14 9.68 -3.90
N ALA A 55 11.90 9.43 -5.19
CA ALA A 55 10.78 8.59 -5.64
C ALA A 55 10.94 7.15 -5.16
N GLU A 56 10.09 6.76 -4.21
CA GLU A 56 10.14 5.45 -3.54
C GLU A 56 8.72 4.96 -3.26
N LEU A 57 8.54 3.66 -3.44
CA LEU A 57 7.34 2.89 -3.16
C LEU A 57 7.69 1.80 -2.14
N VAL A 58 6.84 1.56 -1.16
CA VAL A 58 7.01 0.52 -0.16
C VAL A 58 5.74 -0.30 -0.10
N LEU A 59 5.85 -1.59 -0.36
CA LEU A 59 4.76 -2.54 -0.25
C LEU A 59 4.88 -3.27 1.09
N ALA A 60 3.95 -3.05 2.00
CA ALA A 60 3.91 -3.72 3.29
C ALA A 60 2.68 -4.66 3.37
N PRO A 61 2.85 -5.97 3.12
CA PRO A 61 1.75 -6.93 3.22
C PRO A 61 1.26 -7.05 4.66
N VAL A 62 -0.06 -6.96 4.86
CA VAL A 62 -0.68 -7.07 6.19
C VAL A 62 -1.75 -8.16 6.19
N SER A 63 -1.86 -8.89 7.30
CA SER A 63 -2.92 -9.87 7.47
C SER A 63 -4.23 -9.14 7.71
N SER A 64 -5.30 -9.47 6.98
CA SER A 64 -6.63 -8.89 7.24
C SER A 64 -7.22 -9.34 8.57
N ALA A 65 -6.79 -10.49 9.11
CA ALA A 65 -7.30 -11.00 10.38
C ALA A 65 -6.91 -10.10 11.57
N ASP A 66 -5.62 -9.74 11.67
CA ASP A 66 -5.06 -9.06 12.85
C ASP A 66 -4.42 -7.69 12.51
N LEU A 67 -4.46 -7.26 11.24
CA LEU A 67 -3.77 -6.08 10.72
C LEU A 67 -2.27 -6.03 11.03
N ARG A 68 -1.62 -7.17 11.25
CA ARG A 68 -0.18 -7.25 11.49
C ARG A 68 0.58 -7.52 10.19
N ALA A 69 1.85 -7.13 10.16
CA ALA A 69 2.77 -7.48 9.08
C ALA A 69 2.73 -8.98 8.80
N SER A 70 2.25 -9.37 7.61
CA SER A 70 2.20 -10.79 7.21
C SER A 70 3.51 -11.21 6.56
N GLU A 71 4.18 -10.29 5.89
CA GLU A 71 5.45 -10.49 5.22
C GLU A 71 6.33 -9.25 5.42
N ALA A 72 7.62 -9.35 5.11
CA ALA A 72 8.51 -8.20 5.18
C ALA A 72 8.14 -7.16 4.12
N ALA A 73 8.10 -5.89 4.53
CA ALA A 73 7.90 -4.79 3.60
C ALA A 73 8.99 -4.77 2.51
N ILE A 74 8.57 -4.52 1.28
CA ILE A 74 9.41 -4.45 0.09
C ILE A 74 9.51 -3.00 -0.35
N THR A 75 10.71 -2.45 -0.31
CA THR A 75 11.00 -1.13 -0.83
C THR A 75 11.38 -1.21 -2.31
N ILE A 76 10.71 -0.42 -3.13
CA ILE A 76 10.87 -0.30 -4.58
C ILE A 76 11.25 1.15 -4.89
N ASN A 77 12.31 1.32 -5.67
CA ASN A 77 12.94 2.59 -6.00
C ASN A 77 13.41 2.56 -7.45
N ASN A 78 13.78 3.73 -8.01
CA ASN A 78 14.38 3.83 -9.34
C ASN A 78 15.61 2.92 -9.59
N THR A 79 16.31 2.49 -8.53
CA THR A 79 17.49 1.61 -8.67
C THR A 79 17.15 0.13 -8.75
N ASN A 80 16.03 -0.31 -8.17
CA ASN A 80 15.68 -1.73 -8.06
C ASN A 80 14.39 -2.11 -8.81
N VAL A 81 13.69 -1.12 -9.34
CA VAL A 81 12.57 -1.31 -10.25
C VAL A 81 13.11 -1.71 -11.60
N ASN A 82 12.50 -2.74 -12.19
CA ASN A 82 12.85 -3.24 -13.51
C ASN A 82 11.76 -2.92 -14.53
N GLN A 83 10.49 -2.99 -14.12
CA GLN A 83 9.36 -2.67 -14.97
C GLN A 83 8.19 -2.17 -14.11
N LEU A 84 7.46 -1.19 -14.61
CA LEU A 84 6.16 -0.79 -14.10
C LEU A 84 5.14 -0.84 -15.24
N ALA A 85 3.93 -1.30 -14.94
CA ALA A 85 2.83 -1.28 -15.90
C ALA A 85 1.50 -1.00 -15.20
N LEU A 86 0.66 -0.18 -15.84
CA LEU A 86 -0.74 -0.04 -15.49
C LEU A 86 -1.55 -1.13 -16.20
N LEU A 87 -2.33 -1.89 -15.44
CA LEU A 87 -3.21 -2.94 -15.94
C LEU A 87 -4.54 -2.33 -16.39
N ASN A 88 -5.20 -2.97 -17.35
CA ASN A 88 -6.51 -2.52 -17.87
C ASN A 88 -7.61 -2.41 -16.81
N ASP A 89 -7.46 -3.14 -15.70
CA ASP A 89 -8.40 -3.13 -14.56
C ASP A 89 -8.13 -1.97 -13.57
N GLY A 90 -7.14 -1.11 -13.85
CA GLY A 90 -6.72 -0.03 -12.94
C GLY A 90 -5.77 -0.50 -11.82
N GLY A 91 -5.33 -1.76 -11.87
CA GLY A 91 -4.24 -2.26 -11.03
C GLY A 91 -2.87 -1.88 -11.55
N TYR A 92 -1.86 -2.00 -10.70
CA TYR A 92 -0.46 -1.75 -11.02
C TYR A 92 0.32 -3.06 -10.94
N GLU A 93 1.21 -3.25 -11.90
CA GLU A 93 2.23 -4.29 -11.89
C GLU A 93 3.61 -3.65 -11.72
N VAL A 94 4.37 -4.19 -10.78
CA VAL A 94 5.72 -3.75 -10.49
C VAL A 94 6.65 -4.95 -10.47
N ALA A 95 7.59 -5.00 -11.42
CA ALA A 95 8.66 -5.98 -11.45
C ALA A 95 9.93 -5.35 -10.89
N THR A 96 10.58 -6.04 -9.95
CA THR A 96 11.87 -5.63 -9.40
C THR A 96 13.01 -6.36 -10.13
N SER A 97 14.21 -5.79 -10.10
CA SER A 97 15.42 -6.39 -10.70
C SER A 97 15.82 -7.72 -10.06
N THR A 98 15.26 -8.05 -8.89
CA THR A 98 15.38 -9.36 -8.23
C THR A 98 14.49 -10.44 -8.87
N GLY A 99 13.72 -10.11 -9.91
CA GLY A 99 12.81 -11.02 -10.62
C GLY A 99 11.46 -11.23 -9.93
N ARG A 100 11.14 -10.44 -8.88
CA ARG A 100 9.83 -10.50 -8.22
C ARG A 100 8.86 -9.57 -8.94
N VAL A 101 7.63 -10.03 -9.12
CA VAL A 101 6.55 -9.26 -9.73
C VAL A 101 5.42 -9.12 -8.71
N PHE A 102 5.03 -7.88 -8.45
CA PHE A 102 3.95 -7.53 -7.54
C PHE A 102 2.80 -6.94 -8.35
N ARG A 103 1.60 -7.48 -8.15
CA ARG A 103 0.36 -6.92 -8.74
C ARG A 103 -0.60 -6.51 -7.64
N PHE A 104 -0.99 -5.24 -7.64
CA PHE A 104 -1.89 -4.69 -6.63
C PHE A 104 -2.78 -3.60 -7.23
N SER A 105 -3.95 -3.40 -6.63
CA SER A 105 -4.87 -2.32 -7.00
C SER A 105 -5.16 -1.45 -5.78
N ILE A 106 -5.37 -0.16 -6.02
CA ILE A 106 -5.69 0.84 -4.99
C ILE A 106 -7.15 1.28 -5.18
N PRO A 107 -8.12 0.61 -4.55
CA PRO A 107 -9.51 1.04 -4.63
C PRO A 107 -9.71 2.35 -3.85
N SER A 108 -10.62 3.23 -4.30
CA SER A 108 -10.94 4.48 -3.59
C SER A 108 -11.58 4.24 -2.21
N HIS A 109 -12.33 3.14 -2.09
CA HIS A 109 -13.03 2.75 -0.87
C HIS A 109 -12.81 1.25 -0.57
N PRO A 110 -11.63 0.82 -0.07
CA PRO A 110 -11.46 -0.56 0.34
C PRO A 110 -12.31 -0.83 1.58
N SER A 111 -13.06 -1.94 1.53
CA SER A 111 -13.68 -2.54 2.70
C SER A 111 -12.65 -3.44 3.37
N ILE A 112 -12.27 -3.11 4.60
CA ILE A 112 -11.33 -3.88 5.40
C ILE A 112 -12.11 -4.54 6.51
N ASP A 113 -12.03 -5.85 6.54
CA ASP A 113 -12.73 -6.71 7.49
C ASP A 113 -11.70 -7.21 8.51
N ILE A 114 -11.84 -6.79 9.77
CA ILE A 114 -10.92 -7.18 10.85
C ILE A 114 -11.61 -8.02 11.89
N HIS A 115 -10.92 -9.06 12.35
CA HIS A 115 -11.41 -9.86 13.47
C HIS A 115 -10.96 -9.22 14.77
N ILE A 116 -11.91 -8.65 15.51
CA ILE A 116 -11.66 -8.10 16.84
C ILE A 116 -11.72 -9.22 17.89
N ASP A 117 -12.59 -10.22 17.67
CA ASP A 117 -12.77 -11.39 18.53
C ASP A 117 -13.29 -12.59 17.69
N ASP A 118 -13.30 -13.81 18.24
CA ASP A 118 -13.65 -15.06 17.51
C ASP A 118 -15.06 -15.02 16.88
N ALA A 119 -15.93 -14.13 17.37
CA ALA A 119 -17.29 -13.92 16.89
C ALA A 119 -17.59 -12.51 16.34
N VAL A 120 -16.61 -11.58 16.36
CA VAL A 120 -16.85 -10.17 16.00
C VAL A 120 -15.90 -9.73 14.91
N THR A 121 -16.51 -9.50 13.76
CA THR A 121 -15.87 -8.94 12.58
C THR A 121 -16.27 -7.48 12.42
N LEU A 122 -15.30 -6.58 12.37
CA LEU A 122 -15.51 -5.16 12.11
C LEU A 122 -15.15 -4.83 10.67
N GLY A 123 -16.17 -4.61 9.84
CA GLY A 123 -16.00 -4.09 8.48
C GLY A 123 -15.88 -2.57 8.50
N ALA A 124 -14.71 -2.04 8.15
CA ALA A 124 -14.48 -0.62 7.99
C ALA A 124 -14.31 -0.27 6.51
N LEU A 125 -15.14 0.66 6.01
CA LEU A 125 -14.93 1.28 4.72
C LEU A 125 -13.96 2.44 4.91
N ILE A 126 -12.81 2.38 4.24
CA ILE A 126 -11.80 3.43 4.30
C ILE A 126 -12.07 4.43 3.19
N ASP A 127 -12.37 5.68 3.55
CA ASP A 127 -12.33 6.77 2.59
C ASP A 127 -10.87 7.19 2.36
N GLN A 128 -10.35 6.84 1.18
CA GLN A 128 -9.00 7.19 0.72
C GLN A 128 -9.03 7.68 -0.74
N GLU A 129 -10.16 8.25 -1.18
CA GLU A 129 -10.32 8.70 -2.57
C GLU A 129 -9.26 9.74 -2.97
N VAL A 130 -8.96 10.67 -2.06
CA VAL A 130 -7.92 11.69 -2.28
C VAL A 130 -6.53 11.06 -2.36
N ASP A 131 -6.22 10.16 -1.41
CA ASP A 131 -4.92 9.48 -1.36
C ASP A 131 -4.72 8.53 -2.55
N ALA A 132 -5.78 7.87 -3.02
CA ALA A 132 -5.76 7.00 -4.19
C ALA A 132 -5.51 7.80 -5.48
N ARG A 133 -6.09 9.01 -5.59
CA ARG A 133 -5.80 9.93 -6.71
C ARG A 133 -4.37 10.46 -6.64
N ASP A 134 -3.88 10.85 -5.46
CA ASP A 134 -2.49 11.27 -5.25
C ASP A 134 -1.50 10.15 -5.59
N PHE A 135 -1.83 8.91 -5.22
CA PHE A 135 -1.06 7.72 -5.58
C PHE A 135 -1.02 7.49 -7.09
N ALA A 136 -2.16 7.64 -7.78
CA ALA A 136 -2.21 7.46 -9.22
C ALA A 136 -1.34 8.50 -9.95
N ASP A 137 -1.37 9.76 -9.51
CA ASP A 137 -0.47 10.83 -9.99
C ASP A 137 1.00 10.50 -9.73
N PHE A 138 1.33 10.02 -8.52
CA PHE A 138 2.67 9.55 -8.20
C PHE A 138 3.12 8.41 -9.13
N MET A 139 2.28 7.41 -9.36
CA MET A 139 2.60 6.26 -10.22
C MET A 139 2.82 6.69 -11.66
N ASP A 140 2.00 7.60 -12.18
CA ASP A 140 2.18 8.18 -13.53
C ASP A 140 3.55 8.85 -13.66
N HIS A 141 3.91 9.71 -12.71
CA HIS A 141 5.21 10.35 -12.68
C HIS A 141 6.36 9.34 -12.50
N PHE A 142 6.17 8.31 -11.68
CA PHE A 142 7.18 7.28 -11.42
C PHE A 142 7.43 6.42 -12.66
N MET A 143 6.37 6.02 -13.37
CA MET A 143 6.45 5.33 -14.67
C MET A 143 7.17 6.20 -15.70
N ASN A 144 6.78 7.47 -15.83
CA ASN A 144 7.41 8.40 -16.77
C ASN A 144 8.91 8.62 -16.48
N THR A 145 9.30 8.62 -15.20
CA THR A 145 10.70 8.74 -14.79
C THR A 145 11.51 7.52 -15.22
N ILE A 146 10.96 6.32 -15.09
CA ILE A 146 11.67 5.07 -15.44
C ILE A 146 11.74 4.91 -16.96
N GLU A 147 10.65 5.14 -17.69
CA GLU A 147 10.63 5.12 -19.16
C GLU A 147 11.54 6.22 -19.75
N GLY A 148 11.55 7.41 -19.14
CA GLY A 148 12.44 8.51 -19.53
C GLY A 148 13.92 8.22 -19.29
N THR A 149 14.24 7.25 -18.42
CA THR A 149 15.63 6.81 -18.17
C THR A 149 16.15 5.91 -19.30
N GLU A 150 15.27 5.34 -20.14
CA GLU A 150 15.65 4.52 -21.31
C GLU A 150 16.02 5.35 -22.55
N SER A 151 15.94 6.70 -22.48
CA SER A 151 16.26 7.59 -23.60
C SER A 151 17.68 8.19 -23.53
N PHE A 152 18.66 7.42 -23.06
CA PHE A 152 20.08 7.77 -23.24
C PHE A 152 20.93 6.50 -23.40
N VAL A 153 21.06 6.02 -24.65
CA VAL A 153 22.29 5.52 -25.31
C VAL A 153 21.95 4.95 -26.69
#